data_AF-A0A815ZPA8-F1
#
_entry.id   AF-A0A815ZPA8-F1
#
_cell.length_a   1.000
_cell.length_b   1.000
_cell.length_c   1.000
_cell.angle_alpha   90.00
_cell.angle_beta   90.00
_cell.angle_gamma   90.00
#
_symmetry.space_group_name_H-M   'P 1'
#
loop_
_entity.id
_entity.type
_entity.pdbx_description
1 polymer ?
#
loop_
_entity_poly.entity_id
_entity_poly.type
_entity_poly.pdbx_seq_one_letter_code
_entity_poly.pdbx_strand_id
1 'polypeptide(L)'
;MEKRLKDVQQRLQSSLNNLACKTLSNEIDHLSSSLSNRSPIYRTNLTREQLLSSIKKIQELNINLTNNDLYRRALTNYLLLLSIHTHKLVCEIFLHQIYHLKHHIDYWKHEKQSHLAVVQQIKTTFWFDKDRDDIRSIDKVKFLIIQRDILSNEIGRLAYTITNLEQQEQINLDLLMNNTNDLYKILFNDTTIDYNSHSDLFDVIELYSQMLNSFDELKLKWIEKIHLYYRPTHIKRYFPYYIGITAIGFYTLYRIYTNKHEIYNYFSSTYDSLKFFLNEHLIIPLKTIYTSTFGERSIHTTYENSQLNYTNSKKILEEMLEDYGHQHARTLAQVNNLSVEEFLASLNEHATNEDMNIVMKNYQQEMNSPIRAALFGDLIK
;
A
#
# COMPACT_ATOMS: atom_id res chain seq x y z
N MET A 1 30.83 6.84 35.06
CA MET A 1 30.47 5.41 35.23
C MET A 1 31.64 4.43 34.99
N GLU A 2 32.26 4.39 33.80
CA GLU A 2 33.29 3.37 33.46
C GLU A 2 34.45 3.27 34.46
N LYS A 3 35.01 4.41 34.90
CA LYS A 3 36.12 4.46 35.87
C LYS A 3 35.77 3.79 37.21
N ARG A 4 34.51 3.96 37.64
CA ARG A 4 33.98 3.39 38.87
C ARG A 4 33.75 1.90 38.76
N LEU A 5 33.19 1.45 37.63
CA LEU A 5 32.99 0.02 37.36
C LEU A 5 34.32 -0.71 37.39
N LYS A 6 35.36 -0.13 36.76
CA LYS A 6 36.73 -0.66 36.81
C LYS A 6 37.29 -0.76 38.23
N ASP A 7 37.11 0.27 39.08
CA ASP A 7 37.56 0.24 40.49
C ASP A 7 36.85 -0.85 41.31
N VAL A 8 35.52 -0.95 41.17
CA VAL A 8 34.73 -1.96 41.89
C VAL A 8 35.05 -3.37 41.41
N GLN A 9 35.27 -3.55 40.10
CA GLN A 9 35.71 -4.81 39.51
C GLN A 9 37.09 -5.20 40.01
N GLN A 10 38.05 -4.28 40.06
CA GLN A 10 39.39 -4.56 40.55
C GLN A 10 39.38 -5.01 42.02
N ARG A 11 38.50 -4.41 42.84
CA ARG A 11 38.31 -4.81 44.25
C ARG A 11 37.58 -6.14 44.38
N LEU A 12 36.55 -6.41 43.57
CA LEU A 12 35.87 -7.71 43.51
C LEU A 12 36.83 -8.81 43.07
N GLN A 13 37.69 -8.53 42.07
CA GLN A 13 38.74 -9.41 41.59
C GLN A 13 39.76 -9.73 42.69
N SER A 14 40.12 -8.75 43.53
CA SER A 14 40.99 -9.01 44.68
C SER A 14 40.34 -9.92 45.76
N SER A 15 39.01 -10.12 45.70
CA SER A 15 38.23 -10.97 46.61
C SER A 15 37.73 -12.29 45.98
N LEU A 16 38.35 -12.71 44.86
CA LEU A 16 37.91 -13.80 43.95
C LEU A 16 37.69 -15.20 44.57
N ASN A 17 38.09 -15.44 45.81
CA ASN A 17 37.86 -16.73 46.45
C ASN A 17 36.39 -16.98 46.83
N ASN A 18 35.52 -15.98 46.72
CA ASN A 18 34.10 -16.12 47.00
C ASN A 18 33.27 -16.20 45.70
N LEU A 19 32.51 -17.29 45.53
CA LEU A 19 31.65 -17.56 44.38
C LEU A 19 30.69 -16.39 44.09
N ALA A 20 30.15 -15.77 45.14
CA ALA A 20 29.23 -14.65 45.04
C ALA A 20 29.88 -13.39 44.43
N CYS A 21 31.11 -13.06 44.80
CA CYS A 21 31.87 -11.95 44.20
C CYS A 21 32.09 -12.17 42.71
N LYS A 22 32.39 -13.41 42.31
CA LYS A 22 32.61 -13.79 40.91
C LYS A 22 31.33 -13.64 40.08
N THR A 23 30.20 -14.13 40.58
CA THR A 23 28.90 -14.00 39.90
C THR A 23 28.49 -12.54 39.75
N LEU A 24 28.60 -11.73 40.80
CA LEU A 24 28.29 -10.29 40.75
C LEU A 24 29.21 -9.54 39.77
N SER A 25 30.51 -9.81 39.79
CA SER A 25 31.45 -9.19 38.85
C SER A 25 31.08 -9.52 37.40
N ASN A 26 30.81 -10.79 37.09
CA ASN A 26 30.45 -11.24 35.75
C ASN A 26 29.15 -10.60 35.25
N GLU A 27 28.13 -10.48 36.12
CA GLU A 27 26.87 -9.84 35.74
C GLU A 27 27.04 -8.32 35.55
N ILE A 28 27.85 -7.66 36.38
CA ILE A 28 28.21 -6.24 36.18
C ILE A 28 28.94 -6.04 34.85
N ASP A 29 29.88 -6.93 34.50
CA ASP A 29 30.59 -6.91 33.21
C ASP A 29 29.64 -7.11 32.02
N HIS A 30 28.72 -8.07 32.14
CA HIS A 30 27.72 -8.36 31.12
C HIS A 30 26.77 -7.18 30.88
N LEU A 31 26.24 -6.56 31.95
CA LEU A 31 25.39 -5.38 31.85
C LEU A 31 26.19 -4.17 31.32
N SER A 32 27.37 -3.90 31.88
CA SER A 32 28.19 -2.75 31.48
C SER A 32 28.65 -2.82 30.02
N SER A 33 29.06 -3.99 29.53
CA SER A 33 29.48 -4.15 28.13
C SER A 33 28.33 -3.89 27.14
N SER A 34 27.09 -4.08 27.60
CA SER A 34 25.88 -3.84 26.83
C SER A 34 25.46 -2.37 26.78
N LEU A 35 26.09 -1.48 27.57
CA LEU A 35 25.85 -0.02 27.57
C LEU A 35 26.68 0.77 26.55
N SER A 36 27.27 0.11 25.54
CA SER A 36 28.13 0.70 24.52
C SER A 36 27.75 2.14 24.12
N ASN A 37 28.73 3.06 24.12
CA ASN A 37 28.62 4.47 23.74
C ASN A 37 28.08 4.71 22.30
N ARG A 38 27.90 3.66 21.50
CA ARG A 38 27.33 3.72 20.14
C ARG A 38 25.83 3.45 20.10
N SER A 39 25.24 2.98 21.19
CA SER A 39 23.79 2.75 21.27
C SER A 39 23.06 4.07 21.56
N PRO A 40 21.96 4.38 20.87
CA PRO A 40 21.15 5.55 21.21
C PRO A 40 20.65 5.44 22.64
N ILE A 41 20.47 6.58 23.33
CA ILE A 41 20.10 6.66 24.76
C ILE A 41 18.89 5.78 25.10
N TYR A 42 17.98 5.57 24.15
CA TYR A 42 16.73 4.83 24.30
C TYR A 42 16.80 3.34 23.99
N ARG A 43 17.96 2.81 23.60
CA ARG A 43 18.09 1.44 23.10
C ARG A 43 19.04 0.65 23.96
N THR A 44 18.64 -0.57 24.30
CA THR A 44 19.52 -1.54 24.93
C THR A 44 19.73 -2.74 24.02
N ASN A 45 20.91 -3.36 24.10
CA ASN A 45 21.18 -4.62 23.44
C ASN A 45 20.69 -5.83 24.26
N LEU A 46 20.17 -5.59 25.46
CA LEU A 46 19.67 -6.65 26.34
C LEU A 46 18.17 -6.83 26.17
N THR A 47 17.73 -8.07 26.09
CA THR A 47 16.31 -8.41 26.08
C THR A 47 15.77 -8.52 27.51
N ARG A 48 14.44 -8.42 27.65
CA ARG A 48 13.74 -8.68 28.92
C ARG A 48 14.17 -10.02 29.54
N GLU A 49 14.19 -11.08 28.74
CA GLU A 49 14.56 -12.44 29.17
C GLU A 49 15.99 -12.48 29.74
N GLN A 50 16.93 -11.75 29.13
CA GLN A 50 18.31 -11.68 29.61
C GLN A 50 18.41 -10.95 30.96
N LEU A 51 17.64 -9.87 31.15
CA LEU A 51 17.59 -9.17 32.44
C LEU A 51 16.93 -10.02 33.53
N LEU A 52 15.84 -10.73 33.23
CA LEU A 52 15.19 -11.65 34.17
C LEU A 52 16.12 -12.80 34.56
N SER A 53 16.87 -13.36 33.60
CA SER A 53 17.89 -14.38 33.86
C SER A 53 19.00 -13.84 34.77
N SER A 54 19.45 -12.61 34.54
CA SER A 54 20.43 -11.93 35.40
C SER A 54 19.91 -11.77 36.82
N ILE A 55 18.67 -11.28 36.98
CA ILE A 55 18.02 -11.12 38.29
C ILE A 55 17.95 -12.46 39.03
N LYS A 56 17.51 -13.51 38.34
CA LYS A 56 17.40 -14.85 38.92
C LYS A 56 18.74 -15.36 39.47
N LYS A 57 19.83 -15.19 38.70
CA LYS A 57 21.19 -15.56 39.15
C LYS A 57 21.60 -14.80 40.41
N ILE A 58 21.23 -13.52 40.54
CA ILE A 58 21.54 -12.72 41.74
C ILE A 58 20.67 -13.14 42.93
N GLN A 59 19.39 -13.46 42.72
CA GLN A 59 18.48 -13.95 43.77
C GLN A 59 18.90 -15.33 44.31
N GLU A 60 19.49 -16.18 43.47
CA GLU A 60 20.04 -17.49 43.87
C GLU A 60 21.32 -17.36 44.74
N LEU A 61 21.93 -16.17 44.78
CA LEU A 61 23.09 -15.92 45.65
C LEU A 61 22.62 -15.77 47.10
N ASN A 62 22.74 -16.86 47.87
CA ASN A 62 22.44 -16.89 49.30
C ASN A 62 23.53 -16.15 50.12
N ILE A 63 23.60 -14.83 50.00
CA ILE A 63 24.63 -13.98 50.62
C ILE A 63 24.03 -13.28 51.84
N ASN A 64 24.70 -13.44 52.99
CA ASN A 64 24.38 -12.66 54.19
C ASN A 64 24.93 -11.23 54.01
N LEU A 65 24.10 -10.32 53.47
CA LEU A 65 24.49 -8.96 53.07
C LEU A 65 24.84 -8.03 54.24
N THR A 66 24.41 -8.37 55.45
CA THR A 66 24.45 -7.50 56.63
C THR A 66 25.84 -7.09 57.08
N ASN A 67 26.89 -7.83 56.72
CA ASN A 67 28.25 -7.62 57.26
C ASN A 67 29.34 -7.31 56.22
N ASN A 68 29.00 -7.12 54.94
CA ASN A 68 30.04 -6.94 53.91
C ASN A 68 29.74 -5.77 52.96
N ASP A 69 30.36 -4.63 53.26
CA ASP A 69 30.28 -3.39 52.48
C ASP A 69 30.62 -3.58 50.99
N LEU A 70 31.51 -4.51 50.67
CA LEU A 70 31.92 -4.76 49.29
C LEU A 70 30.77 -5.38 48.49
N TYR A 71 30.04 -6.33 49.09
CA TYR A 71 28.82 -6.91 48.50
C TYR A 71 27.71 -5.87 48.35
N ARG A 72 27.48 -5.05 49.38
CA ARG A 72 26.48 -3.98 49.31
C ARG A 72 26.77 -3.02 48.15
N ARG A 73 28.02 -2.59 47.99
CA ARG A 73 28.45 -1.72 46.86
C ARG A 73 28.32 -2.40 45.50
N ALA A 74 28.70 -3.67 45.39
CA ALA A 74 28.56 -4.44 44.14
C ALA A 74 27.09 -4.57 43.74
N LEU A 75 26.23 -4.94 44.68
CA LEU A 75 24.79 -5.05 44.48
C LEU A 75 24.16 -3.72 44.07
N THR A 76 24.61 -2.62 44.67
CA THR A 76 24.08 -1.29 44.31
C THR A 76 24.48 -0.90 42.88
N ASN A 77 25.70 -1.21 42.44
CA ASN A 77 26.11 -0.98 41.04
C ASN A 77 25.33 -1.87 40.06
N TYR A 78 25.09 -3.13 40.44
CA TYR A 78 24.25 -4.03 39.67
C TYR A 78 22.85 -3.43 39.49
N LEU A 79 22.22 -2.97 40.58
CA LEU A 79 20.90 -2.35 40.54
C LEU A 79 20.87 -1.05 39.73
N LEU A 80 21.94 -0.24 39.78
CA LEU A 80 22.07 0.95 38.93
C LEU A 80 22.05 0.58 37.44
N LEU A 81 22.86 -0.42 37.05
CA LEU A 81 22.92 -0.90 35.66
C LEU A 81 21.58 -1.52 35.24
N LEU A 82 20.97 -2.33 36.11
CA LEU A 82 19.66 -2.92 35.90
C LEU A 82 18.59 -1.84 35.69
N SER A 83 18.59 -0.80 36.53
CA SER A 83 17.72 0.37 36.39
C SER A 83 17.85 0.99 35.01
N ILE A 84 19.07 1.30 34.58
CA ILE A 84 19.33 1.94 33.27
C ILE A 84 18.79 1.05 32.14
N HIS A 85 19.06 -0.25 32.17
CA HIS A 85 18.58 -1.17 31.14
C HIS A 85 17.06 -1.31 31.13
N THR A 86 16.42 -1.39 32.29
CA THR A 86 14.95 -1.45 32.40
C THR A 86 14.31 -0.15 31.87
N HIS A 87 14.86 1.02 32.21
CA HIS A 87 14.38 2.29 31.65
C HIS A 87 14.54 2.34 30.12
N LYS A 88 15.68 1.87 29.59
CA LYS A 88 15.91 1.78 28.14
C LYS A 88 14.88 0.85 27.46
N LEU A 89 14.55 -0.29 28.06
CA LEU A 89 13.51 -1.18 27.52
C LEU A 89 12.11 -0.54 27.51
N VAL A 90 11.73 0.17 28.58
CA VAL A 90 10.44 0.88 28.61
C VAL A 90 10.39 1.95 27.52
N CYS A 91 11.48 2.73 27.36
CA CYS A 91 11.62 3.67 26.24
C CYS A 91 11.44 3.00 24.88
N GLU A 92 12.04 1.83 24.66
CA GLU A 92 11.90 1.09 23.40
C GLU A 92 10.46 0.65 23.14
N ILE A 93 9.74 0.20 24.17
CA ILE A 93 8.31 -0.13 24.08
C ILE A 93 7.51 1.10 23.67
N PHE A 94 7.73 2.24 24.32
CA PHE A 94 7.02 3.49 24.01
C PHE A 94 7.36 4.05 22.63
N LEU A 95 8.61 3.96 22.19
CA LEU A 95 9.02 4.35 20.84
C LEU A 95 8.32 3.51 19.78
N HIS A 96 8.25 2.19 19.98
CA HIS A 96 7.52 1.31 19.09
C HIS A 96 6.03 1.67 19.03
N GLN A 97 5.41 1.96 20.18
CA GLN A 97 4.03 2.43 20.27
C GLN A 97 3.77 3.76 19.55
N ILE A 98 4.67 4.75 19.72
CA ILE A 98 4.60 6.04 19.01
C ILE A 98 4.72 5.84 17.50
N TYR A 99 5.62 4.96 17.06
CA TYR A 99 5.78 4.64 15.64
C TYR A 99 4.47 4.12 15.04
N HIS A 100 3.80 3.18 15.72
CA HIS A 100 2.47 2.69 15.31
C HIS A 100 1.42 3.80 15.32
N LEU A 101 1.37 4.62 16.37
CA LEU A 101 0.44 5.76 16.44
C LEU A 101 0.61 6.72 15.27
N LYS A 102 1.85 7.03 14.88
CA LYS A 102 2.14 7.90 13.74
C LYS A 102 1.52 7.35 12.45
N HIS A 103 1.69 6.07 12.17
CA HIS A 103 1.06 5.42 11.00
C HIS A 103 -0.47 5.49 11.04
N HIS A 104 -1.08 5.35 12.21
CA HIS A 104 -2.54 5.51 12.35
C HIS A 104 -3.00 6.96 12.16
N ILE A 105 -2.29 7.92 12.73
CA ILE A 105 -2.58 9.34 12.55
C ILE A 105 -2.48 9.71 11.07
N ASP A 106 -1.43 9.27 10.37
CA ASP A 106 -1.23 9.54 8.95
C ASP A 106 -2.32 8.88 8.09
N TYR A 107 -2.73 7.65 8.43
CA TYR A 107 -3.88 7.01 7.78
C TYR A 107 -5.16 7.85 7.91
N TRP A 108 -5.56 8.23 9.12
CA TRP A 108 -6.80 8.98 9.34
C TRP A 108 -6.74 10.39 8.72
N LYS A 109 -5.55 11.03 8.67
CA LYS A 109 -5.34 12.29 7.96
C LYS A 109 -5.52 12.16 6.44
N HIS A 110 -4.99 11.09 5.84
CA HIS A 110 -5.14 10.82 4.40
C HIS A 110 -6.54 10.32 4.03
N GLU A 111 -7.20 9.58 4.92
CA GLU A 111 -8.59 9.17 4.75
C GLU A 111 -9.50 10.40 4.68
N LYS A 112 -9.28 11.42 5.53
CA LYS A 112 -9.99 12.71 5.43
C LYS A 112 -9.81 13.38 4.06
N GLN A 113 -8.62 13.32 3.46
CA GLN A 113 -8.34 13.92 2.16
C GLN A 113 -8.95 13.13 0.99
N SER A 114 -8.91 11.79 1.05
CA SER A 114 -9.42 10.90 -0.01
C SER A 114 -10.93 10.69 0.05
N HIS A 115 -11.53 10.65 1.24
CA HIS A 115 -12.98 10.62 1.40
C HIS A 115 -13.62 11.93 0.94
N LEU A 116 -12.98 13.09 1.06
CA LEU A 116 -13.58 14.33 0.55
C LEU A 116 -13.87 14.25 -0.97
N ALA A 117 -12.97 13.62 -1.73
CA ALA A 117 -13.08 13.49 -3.19
C ALA A 117 -13.95 12.30 -3.64
N VAL A 118 -13.74 11.11 -3.07
CA VAL A 118 -14.47 9.88 -3.46
C VAL A 118 -15.87 9.84 -2.87
N VAL A 119 -16.04 10.32 -1.63
CA VAL A 119 -17.37 10.39 -1.02
C VAL A 119 -18.19 11.50 -1.67
N GLN A 120 -17.62 12.55 -2.27
CA GLN A 120 -18.40 13.45 -3.14
C GLN A 120 -18.97 12.74 -4.39
N GLN A 121 -18.27 11.75 -4.94
CA GLN A 121 -18.74 10.96 -6.09
C GLN A 121 -19.70 9.82 -5.71
N ILE A 122 -19.57 9.23 -4.51
CA ILE A 122 -20.43 8.13 -4.03
C ILE A 122 -21.63 8.64 -3.18
N LYS A 123 -21.58 9.88 -2.65
CA LYS A 123 -22.66 10.53 -1.84
C LYS A 123 -23.96 10.74 -2.58
N THR A 124 -23.95 10.72 -3.92
CA THR A 124 -25.18 10.80 -4.71
C THR A 124 -25.93 9.46 -4.75
N THR A 125 -25.33 8.36 -4.30
CA THR A 125 -25.88 7.01 -4.52
C THR A 125 -26.23 6.24 -3.24
N PHE A 126 -25.64 6.55 -2.07
CA PHE A 126 -25.96 5.85 -0.82
C PHE A 126 -26.03 6.79 0.40
N TRP A 127 -27.09 6.61 1.20
CA TRP A 127 -27.42 7.33 2.43
C TRP A 127 -26.38 7.07 3.54
N PHE A 128 -25.28 7.84 3.54
CA PHE A 128 -24.39 7.94 4.70
C PHE A 128 -24.48 9.36 5.28
N ASP A 129 -24.88 9.42 6.55
CA ASP A 129 -25.11 10.65 7.30
C ASP A 129 -23.77 11.36 7.60
N LYS A 130 -23.55 12.46 6.88
CA LYS A 130 -22.27 13.17 6.77
C LYS A 130 -21.76 13.72 8.11
N ASP A 131 -22.67 14.09 9.01
CA ASP A 131 -22.29 14.79 10.24
C ASP A 131 -21.93 13.81 11.37
N ARG A 132 -22.38 12.55 11.31
CA ARG A 132 -22.12 11.55 12.36
C ARG A 132 -20.76 10.87 12.26
N ASP A 133 -20.23 10.68 11.05
CA ASP A 133 -18.97 9.97 10.81
C ASP A 133 -17.74 10.91 10.76
N ASP A 134 -17.89 12.15 10.27
CA ASP A 134 -16.78 13.12 10.24
C ASP A 134 -16.39 13.61 11.65
N ILE A 135 -17.36 13.76 12.56
CA ILE A 135 -17.13 14.13 13.97
C ILE A 135 -16.33 13.02 14.70
N ARG A 136 -16.55 11.73 14.36
CA ARG A 136 -15.79 10.61 14.95
C ARG A 136 -14.34 10.57 14.49
N SER A 137 -14.03 10.92 13.24
CA SER A 137 -12.65 10.85 12.72
C SER A 137 -11.74 11.91 13.35
N ILE A 138 -12.24 13.13 13.54
CA ILE A 138 -11.50 14.24 14.15
C ILE A 138 -11.18 13.93 15.61
N ASP A 139 -12.14 13.43 16.36
CA ASP A 139 -11.95 13.08 17.77
C ASP A 139 -10.99 11.89 17.93
N LYS A 140 -11.03 10.92 17.01
CA LYS A 140 -10.03 9.85 16.95
C LYS A 140 -8.62 10.39 16.69
N VAL A 141 -8.44 11.28 15.72
CA VAL A 141 -7.13 11.89 15.42
C VAL A 141 -6.64 12.71 16.61
N LYS A 142 -7.49 13.52 17.24
CA LYS A 142 -7.15 14.27 18.47
C LYS A 142 -6.72 13.33 19.59
N PHE A 143 -7.49 12.27 19.85
CA PHE A 143 -7.14 11.28 20.88
C PHE A 143 -5.78 10.63 20.60
N LEU A 144 -5.53 10.18 19.37
CA LEU A 144 -4.25 9.56 18.99
C LEU A 144 -3.06 10.53 19.13
N ILE A 145 -3.25 11.81 18.78
CA ILE A 145 -2.24 12.86 19.00
C ILE A 145 -1.97 13.03 20.50
N ILE A 146 -3.00 13.12 21.33
CA ILE A 146 -2.86 13.23 22.79
C ILE A 146 -2.08 12.02 23.35
N GLN A 147 -2.41 10.79 22.93
CA GLN A 147 -1.68 9.60 23.38
C GLN A 147 -0.21 9.64 22.92
N ARG A 148 0.08 10.07 21.69
CA ARG A 148 1.44 10.21 21.19
C ARG A 148 2.22 11.23 22.01
N ASP A 149 1.61 12.36 22.36
CA ASP A 149 2.28 13.43 23.10
C ASP A 149 2.54 13.01 24.55
N ILE A 150 1.61 12.29 25.20
CA ILE A 150 1.83 11.66 26.52
C ILE A 150 3.04 10.71 26.47
N LEU A 151 3.06 9.78 25.51
CA LEU A 151 4.19 8.84 25.39
C LEU A 151 5.51 9.55 25.09
N SER A 152 5.48 10.62 24.30
CA SER A 152 6.66 11.42 23.97
C SER A 152 7.23 12.12 25.21
N ASN A 153 6.35 12.66 26.06
CA ASN A 153 6.73 13.27 27.33
C ASN A 153 7.32 12.24 28.29
N GLU A 154 6.72 11.05 28.39
CA GLU A 154 7.24 9.95 29.21
C GLU A 154 8.62 9.47 28.73
N ILE A 155 8.82 9.32 27.41
CA ILE A 155 10.15 9.01 26.85
C ILE A 155 11.16 10.10 27.22
N GLY A 156 10.78 11.38 27.11
CA GLY A 156 11.64 12.49 27.50
C GLY A 156 12.05 12.42 28.98
N ARG A 157 11.09 12.13 29.87
CA ARG A 157 11.34 11.94 31.31
C ARG A 157 12.29 10.77 31.54
N LEU A 158 12.04 9.61 30.93
CA LEU A 158 12.88 8.43 31.05
C LEU A 158 14.29 8.67 30.50
N ALA A 159 14.45 9.39 29.39
CA ALA A 159 15.76 9.76 28.84
C ALA A 159 16.56 10.62 29.81
N TYR A 160 15.90 11.61 30.41
CA TYR A 160 16.50 12.48 31.41
C TYR A 160 16.96 11.65 32.63
N THR A 161 16.12 10.74 33.11
CA THR A 161 16.46 9.82 34.20
C THR A 161 17.66 8.92 33.85
N ILE A 162 17.67 8.31 32.65
CA ILE A 162 18.80 7.51 32.16
C ILE A 162 20.09 8.35 32.17
N THR A 163 20.04 9.56 31.62
CA THR A 163 21.20 10.46 31.54
C THR A 163 21.73 10.80 32.94
N ASN A 164 20.82 11.14 33.87
CA ASN A 164 21.19 11.43 35.25
C ASN A 164 21.83 10.22 35.94
N LEU A 165 21.26 9.02 35.75
CA LEU A 165 21.80 7.76 36.29
C LEU A 165 23.19 7.44 35.70
N GLU A 166 23.40 7.70 34.41
CA GLU A 166 24.67 7.49 33.72
C GLU A 166 25.78 8.44 34.19
N GLN A 167 25.41 9.68 34.52
CA GLN A 167 26.33 10.74 34.98
C GLN A 167 26.70 10.64 36.46
N GLN A 168 26.04 9.80 37.26
CA GLN A 168 26.34 9.69 38.69
C GLN A 168 27.76 9.15 38.96
N GLU A 169 28.57 9.94 39.67
CA GLU A 169 29.87 9.49 40.18
C GLU A 169 29.71 8.64 41.45
N GLN A 170 28.82 9.04 42.35
CA GLN A 170 28.44 8.31 43.58
C GLN A 170 27.00 7.84 43.48
N ILE A 171 26.69 6.61 43.92
CA ILE A 171 25.29 6.16 43.93
C ILE A 171 24.56 6.91 45.04
N ASN A 172 23.47 7.55 44.65
CA ASN A 172 22.46 8.02 45.57
C ASN A 172 21.33 6.97 45.60
N LEU A 173 21.20 6.26 46.73
CA LEU A 173 20.16 5.24 46.89
C LEU A 173 18.76 5.86 46.77
N ASP A 174 18.54 7.03 47.36
CA ASP A 174 17.24 7.72 47.29
C ASP A 174 16.88 8.06 45.85
N LEU A 175 17.87 8.45 45.02
CA LEU A 175 17.64 8.68 43.59
C LEU A 175 17.28 7.38 42.86
N LEU A 176 18.01 6.29 43.13
CA LEU A 176 17.70 4.99 42.54
C LEU A 176 16.26 4.58 42.88
N MET A 177 15.87 4.71 44.14
CA MET A 177 14.53 4.38 44.62
C MET A 177 13.45 5.26 44.01
N ASN A 178 13.67 6.58 43.93
CA ASN A 178 12.75 7.49 43.26
C ASN A 178 12.55 7.10 41.79
N ASN A 179 13.62 6.74 41.09
CA ASN A 179 13.53 6.30 39.70
C ASN A 179 12.81 4.95 39.56
N THR A 180 13.06 4.02 40.47
CA THR A 180 12.34 2.73 40.53
C THR A 180 10.85 2.96 40.75
N ASN A 181 10.48 3.85 41.68
CA ASN A 181 9.08 4.20 41.94
C ASN A 181 8.43 4.90 40.75
N ASP A 182 9.14 5.81 40.08
CA ASP A 182 8.62 6.47 38.88
C ASP A 182 8.38 5.49 37.73
N LEU A 183 9.27 4.51 37.54
CA LEU A 183 9.07 3.45 36.56
C LEU A 183 7.91 2.51 36.97
N TYR A 184 7.77 2.23 38.25
CA TYR A 184 6.64 1.45 38.78
C TYR A 184 5.30 2.14 38.54
N LYS A 185 5.19 3.45 38.80
CA LYS A 185 3.98 4.25 38.52
C LYS A 185 3.58 4.18 37.05
N ILE A 186 4.55 4.25 36.15
CA ILE A 186 4.31 4.12 34.69
C ILE A 186 3.68 2.77 34.36
N LEU A 187 4.15 1.68 34.98
CA LEU A 187 3.72 0.32 34.67
C LEU A 187 2.38 -0.05 35.33
N PHE A 188 2.12 0.46 36.53
CA PHE A 188 1.00 0.04 37.38
C PHE A 188 -0.05 1.13 37.65
N ASN A 189 -0.07 2.22 36.87
CA ASN A 189 -1.06 3.31 36.95
C ASN A 189 -1.12 3.98 38.34
N ASP A 190 -0.01 4.63 38.73
CA ASP A 190 0.09 5.51 39.92
C ASP A 190 -0.02 4.84 41.30
N THR A 191 0.01 3.50 41.39
CA THR A 191 0.25 2.85 42.68
C THR A 191 1.66 3.14 43.15
N THR A 192 1.81 3.84 44.27
CA THR A 192 3.10 4.05 44.92
C THR A 192 3.37 2.96 45.92
N ILE A 193 4.57 2.39 45.87
CA ILE A 193 5.06 1.54 46.94
C ILE A 193 5.73 2.46 47.97
N ASP A 194 5.15 2.53 49.17
CA ASP A 194 5.78 3.20 50.30
C ASP A 194 7.00 2.39 50.72
N TYR A 195 8.16 2.84 50.26
CA TYR A 195 9.43 2.24 50.63
C TYR A 195 9.84 2.73 52.01
N ASN A 196 10.07 1.80 52.94
CA ASN A 196 10.66 2.13 54.23
C ASN A 196 12.17 2.28 54.07
N SER A 197 12.81 3.22 54.75
CA SER A 197 14.29 3.38 54.74
C SER A 197 15.07 2.14 55.23
N HIS A 198 14.37 1.09 55.66
CA HIS A 198 14.89 -0.20 56.10
C HIS A 198 14.72 -1.33 55.08
N SER A 199 14.06 -1.12 53.92
CA SER A 199 13.91 -2.20 52.94
C SER A 199 15.26 -2.57 52.35
N ASP A 200 15.45 -3.88 52.17
CA ASP A 200 16.72 -4.45 51.72
C ASP A 200 16.88 -4.21 50.22
N LEU A 201 18.12 -4.09 49.75
CA LEU A 201 18.42 -3.98 48.31
C LEU A 201 17.84 -5.16 47.50
N PHE A 202 17.54 -6.28 48.15
CA PHE A 202 16.84 -7.42 47.55
C PHE A 202 15.38 -7.13 47.22
N ASP A 203 14.68 -6.33 48.03
CA ASP A 203 13.30 -5.91 47.73
C ASP A 203 13.28 -5.13 46.41
N VAL A 204 14.30 -4.29 46.18
CA VAL A 204 14.47 -3.55 44.92
C VAL A 204 14.68 -4.49 43.73
N ILE A 205 15.44 -5.58 43.91
CA ILE A 205 15.61 -6.60 42.86
C ILE A 205 14.27 -7.27 42.53
N GLU A 206 13.49 -7.62 43.56
CA GLU A 206 12.17 -8.23 43.37
C GLU A 206 11.24 -7.28 42.61
N LEU A 207 11.24 -5.99 42.95
CA LEU A 207 10.48 -4.97 42.23
C LEU A 207 10.86 -4.92 40.75
N TYR A 208 12.15 -4.93 40.41
CA TYR A 208 12.57 -4.97 39.01
C TYR A 208 12.11 -6.24 38.29
N SER A 209 12.08 -7.39 38.98
CA SER A 209 11.52 -8.64 38.44
C SER A 209 10.03 -8.48 38.11
N GLN A 210 9.25 -7.95 39.05
CA GLN A 210 7.82 -7.69 38.86
C GLN A 210 7.58 -6.72 37.69
N MET A 211 8.36 -5.63 37.62
CA MET A 211 8.27 -4.66 36.53
C MET A 211 8.57 -5.30 35.16
N LEU A 212 9.65 -6.06 35.04
CA LEU A 212 10.00 -6.73 33.78
C LEU A 212 8.91 -7.73 33.36
N ASN A 213 8.33 -8.47 34.29
CA ASN A 213 7.24 -9.40 34.01
C ASN A 213 5.96 -8.68 33.55
N SER A 214 5.71 -7.45 34.03
CA SER A 214 4.53 -6.65 33.64
C SER A 214 4.58 -6.07 32.22
N PHE A 215 5.72 -6.16 31.52
CA PHE A 215 5.88 -5.53 30.19
C PHE A 215 4.88 -6.04 29.15
N ASP A 216 4.50 -7.32 29.20
CA ASP A 216 3.51 -7.86 28.27
C ASP A 216 2.10 -7.34 28.59
N GLU A 217 1.77 -7.22 29.88
CA GLU A 217 0.52 -6.63 30.34
C GLU A 217 0.41 -5.16 29.92
N LEU A 218 1.51 -4.39 30.05
CA LEU A 218 1.58 -3.00 29.58
C LEU A 218 1.27 -2.91 28.07
N LYS A 219 1.88 -3.79 27.26
CA LYS A 219 1.62 -3.83 25.81
C LYS A 219 0.17 -4.17 25.51
N LEU A 220 -0.40 -5.15 26.21
CA LEU A 220 -1.80 -5.56 26.04
C LEU A 220 -2.77 -4.43 26.41
N LYS A 221 -2.62 -3.83 27.60
CA LYS A 221 -3.42 -2.67 28.04
C LYS A 221 -3.39 -1.53 27.02
N TRP A 222 -2.21 -1.28 26.45
CA TRP A 222 -2.05 -0.25 25.42
C TRP A 222 -2.77 -0.61 24.12
N ILE A 223 -2.63 -1.86 23.65
CA ILE A 223 -3.34 -2.36 22.47
C ILE A 223 -4.85 -2.23 22.67
N GLU A 224 -5.38 -2.66 23.82
CA GLU A 224 -6.81 -2.56 24.15
C GLU A 224 -7.30 -1.11 24.13
N LYS A 225 -6.56 -0.20 24.77
CA LYS A 225 -6.90 1.23 24.84
C LYS A 225 -7.01 1.87 23.45
N ILE A 226 -6.14 1.46 22.52
CA ILE A 226 -6.07 2.08 21.19
C ILE A 226 -6.82 1.26 20.14
N HIS A 227 -7.20 0.00 20.40
CA HIS A 227 -7.84 -0.91 19.44
C HIS A 227 -9.05 -0.29 18.72
N LEU A 228 -9.86 0.48 19.46
CA LEU A 228 -11.05 1.17 18.93
C LEU A 228 -10.73 2.33 17.96
N TYR A 229 -9.48 2.78 17.96
CA TYR A 229 -8.94 3.90 17.17
C TYR A 229 -8.01 3.41 16.04
N TYR A 230 -7.70 2.12 15.99
CA TYR A 230 -6.93 1.52 14.91
C TYR A 230 -7.66 1.64 13.56
N ARG A 231 -6.85 1.71 12.51
CA ARG A 231 -7.31 1.58 11.13
C ARG A 231 -8.11 0.27 10.98
N PRO A 232 -9.29 0.27 10.33
CA PRO A 232 -10.01 -0.96 10.01
C PRO A 232 -9.12 -1.91 9.20
N THR A 233 -9.16 -3.22 9.52
CA THR A 233 -8.40 -4.23 8.76
C THR A 233 -8.78 -4.21 7.28
N HIS A 234 -7.86 -4.65 6.40
CA HIS A 234 -8.08 -4.65 4.94
C HIS A 234 -9.42 -5.29 4.56
N ILE A 235 -9.74 -6.43 5.17
CA ILE A 235 -11.00 -7.15 4.94
C ILE A 235 -12.19 -6.26 5.31
N LYS A 236 -12.20 -5.63 6.49
CA LYS A 236 -13.29 -4.73 6.90
C LYS A 236 -13.44 -3.52 5.97
N ARG A 237 -12.32 -2.97 5.48
CA ARG A 237 -12.29 -1.82 4.57
C ARG A 237 -12.85 -2.15 3.18
N TYR A 238 -12.49 -3.30 2.64
CA TYR A 238 -12.86 -3.71 1.28
C TYR A 238 -14.05 -4.67 1.23
N PHE A 239 -14.66 -4.99 2.38
CA PHE A 239 -15.82 -5.87 2.46
C PHE A 239 -16.96 -5.48 1.50
N PRO A 240 -17.35 -4.18 1.38
CA PRO A 240 -18.38 -3.79 0.43
C PRO A 240 -17.97 -4.03 -1.03
N TYR A 241 -16.68 -3.83 -1.35
CA TYR A 241 -16.15 -4.08 -2.68
C TYR A 241 -16.11 -5.57 -3.02
N TYR A 242 -15.74 -6.42 -2.07
CA TYR A 242 -15.80 -7.86 -2.27
C TYR A 242 -17.24 -8.33 -2.52
N ILE A 243 -18.21 -7.81 -1.77
CA ILE A 243 -19.64 -8.09 -2.01
C ILE A 243 -20.08 -7.57 -3.39
N GLY A 244 -19.66 -6.37 -3.77
CA GLY A 244 -20.00 -5.80 -5.08
C GLY A 244 -19.43 -6.63 -6.23
N ILE A 245 -18.15 -7.02 -6.14
CA ILE A 245 -17.48 -7.85 -7.16
C ILE A 245 -18.12 -9.24 -7.25
N THR A 246 -18.45 -9.87 -6.12
CA THR A 246 -19.11 -11.17 -6.14
C THR A 246 -20.53 -11.07 -6.69
N ALA A 247 -21.28 -10.03 -6.37
CA ALA A 247 -22.61 -9.79 -6.92
C ALA A 247 -22.56 -9.56 -8.44
N ILE A 248 -21.63 -8.73 -8.92
CA ILE A 248 -21.42 -8.50 -10.35
C ILE A 248 -21.01 -9.80 -11.04
N GLY A 249 -20.09 -10.57 -10.46
CA GLY A 249 -19.65 -11.86 -10.99
C GLY A 249 -20.80 -12.88 -11.08
N PHE A 250 -21.66 -12.94 -10.06
CA PHE A 250 -22.86 -13.78 -10.10
C PHE A 250 -23.84 -13.33 -11.17
N TYR A 251 -24.07 -12.02 -11.30
CA TYR A 251 -24.97 -11.46 -12.29
C TYR A 251 -24.46 -11.70 -13.73
N THR A 252 -23.17 -11.53 -13.98
CA THR A 252 -22.58 -11.79 -15.30
C THR A 252 -22.60 -13.26 -15.63
N LEU A 253 -22.29 -14.15 -14.69
CA LEU A 253 -22.41 -15.60 -14.88
C LEU A 253 -23.85 -16.02 -15.15
N TYR A 254 -24.81 -15.44 -14.44
CA TYR A 254 -26.23 -15.68 -14.68
C TYR A 254 -26.63 -15.24 -16.09
N ARG A 255 -26.25 -14.02 -16.52
CA ARG A 255 -26.48 -13.51 -17.88
C ARG A 255 -25.84 -14.38 -18.97
N ILE A 256 -24.63 -14.87 -18.75
CA ILE A 256 -23.95 -15.80 -19.68
C ILE A 256 -24.71 -17.12 -19.77
N TYR A 257 -25.17 -17.65 -18.63
CA TYR A 257 -25.93 -18.88 -18.59
C TYR A 257 -27.28 -18.76 -19.31
N THR A 258 -28.01 -17.67 -19.09
CA THR A 258 -29.31 -17.43 -19.75
C THR A 258 -29.16 -17.25 -21.25
N ASN A 259 -28.09 -16.58 -21.70
CA ASN A 259 -27.88 -16.24 -23.11
C ASN A 259 -26.87 -17.16 -23.80
N LYS A 260 -26.62 -18.36 -23.25
CA LYS A 260 -25.59 -19.30 -23.74
C LYS A 260 -25.71 -19.61 -25.25
N HIS A 261 -26.94 -19.70 -25.76
CA HIS A 261 -27.21 -20.01 -27.16
C HIS A 261 -26.93 -18.83 -28.09
N GLU A 262 -27.28 -17.61 -27.69
CA GLU A 262 -26.97 -16.40 -28.46
C GLU A 262 -25.46 -16.16 -28.55
N ILE A 263 -24.76 -16.37 -27.43
CA ILE A 263 -23.29 -16.26 -27.37
C ILE A 263 -22.64 -17.30 -28.28
N TYR A 264 -23.09 -18.55 -28.22
CA TYR A 264 -22.59 -19.62 -29.10
C TYR A 264 -22.82 -19.29 -30.58
N ASN A 265 -24.02 -18.82 -30.94
CA ASN A 265 -24.35 -18.42 -32.31
C ASN A 265 -23.49 -17.24 -32.78
N TYR A 266 -23.25 -16.26 -31.89
CA TYR A 266 -22.37 -15.13 -32.18
C TYR A 266 -20.93 -15.59 -32.46
N PHE A 267 -20.38 -16.47 -31.63
CA PHE A 267 -19.04 -17.04 -31.86
C PHE A 267 -18.97 -17.89 -33.13
N SER A 268 -19.99 -18.71 -33.42
CA SER A 268 -20.06 -19.49 -34.66
C SER A 268 -20.10 -18.57 -35.88
N SER A 269 -20.96 -17.55 -35.86
CA SER A 269 -21.06 -16.58 -36.97
C SER A 269 -19.76 -15.82 -37.19
N THR A 270 -19.08 -15.41 -36.11
CA THR A 270 -17.78 -14.72 -36.20
C THR A 270 -16.70 -15.65 -36.76
N TYR A 271 -16.70 -16.92 -36.34
CA TYR A 271 -15.80 -17.93 -36.88
C TYR A 271 -16.06 -18.19 -38.36
N ASP A 272 -17.33 -18.31 -38.76
CA ASP A 272 -17.72 -18.52 -40.15
C ASP A 272 -17.37 -17.30 -41.02
N SER A 273 -17.59 -16.08 -40.52
CA SER A 273 -17.16 -14.84 -41.19
C SER A 273 -15.65 -14.76 -41.35
N LEU A 274 -14.88 -15.13 -40.32
CA LEU A 274 -13.42 -15.11 -40.38
C LEU A 274 -12.88 -16.19 -41.31
N LYS A 275 -13.48 -17.39 -41.28
CA LYS A 275 -13.17 -18.48 -42.22
C LYS A 275 -13.49 -18.08 -43.66
N PHE A 276 -14.63 -17.44 -43.88
CA PHE A 276 -15.04 -16.93 -45.20
C PHE A 276 -14.06 -15.87 -45.69
N PHE A 277 -13.72 -14.89 -44.85
CA PHE A 277 -12.73 -13.86 -45.17
C PHE A 277 -11.36 -14.45 -45.53
N LEU A 278 -10.84 -15.40 -44.73
CA LEU A 278 -9.56 -16.05 -45.03
C LEU A 278 -9.63 -16.86 -46.34
N ASN A 279 -10.73 -17.54 -46.59
CA ASN A 279 -10.87 -18.34 -47.80
C ASN A 279 -10.98 -17.46 -49.06
N GLU A 280 -11.78 -16.40 -49.01
CA GLU A 280 -12.06 -15.53 -50.15
C GLU A 280 -10.95 -14.52 -50.43
N HIS A 281 -10.31 -13.97 -49.41
CA HIS A 281 -9.32 -12.92 -49.59
C HIS A 281 -7.86 -13.39 -49.48
N LEU A 282 -7.60 -14.59 -48.96
CA LEU A 282 -6.24 -15.14 -48.92
C LEU A 282 -6.11 -16.43 -49.74
N ILE A 283 -6.91 -17.46 -49.43
CA ILE A 283 -6.71 -18.79 -50.03
C ILE A 283 -7.03 -18.79 -51.52
N ILE A 284 -8.20 -18.27 -51.93
CA ILE A 284 -8.60 -18.22 -53.34
C ILE A 284 -7.62 -17.37 -54.16
N PRO A 285 -7.24 -16.14 -53.75
CA PRO A 285 -6.29 -15.33 -54.52
C PRO A 285 -4.89 -15.96 -54.60
N LEU A 286 -4.38 -16.53 -53.50
CA LEU A 286 -3.10 -17.23 -53.51
C LEU A 286 -3.14 -18.47 -54.41
N LYS A 287 -4.26 -19.21 -54.41
CA LYS A 287 -4.47 -20.34 -55.33
C LYS A 287 -4.51 -19.88 -56.78
N THR A 288 -5.20 -18.79 -57.09
CA THR A 288 -5.27 -18.20 -58.44
C THR A 288 -3.88 -17.76 -58.93
N ILE A 289 -3.12 -17.06 -58.09
CA ILE A 289 -1.73 -16.64 -58.38
C ILE A 289 -0.85 -17.88 -58.58
N TYR A 290 -0.97 -18.89 -57.71
CA TYR A 290 -0.18 -20.11 -57.85
C TYR A 290 -0.52 -20.86 -59.14
N THR A 291 -1.80 -21.01 -59.48
CA THR A 291 -2.22 -21.64 -60.74
C THR A 291 -1.86 -20.81 -61.97
N SER A 292 -1.82 -19.49 -61.89
CA SER A 292 -1.38 -18.65 -63.03
C SER A 292 0.14 -18.65 -63.20
N THR A 293 0.90 -18.86 -62.13
CA THR A 293 2.37 -18.77 -62.13
C THR A 293 3.04 -20.13 -62.36
N PHE A 294 2.43 -21.21 -61.86
CA PHE A 294 2.96 -22.57 -61.91
C PHE A 294 2.02 -23.59 -62.55
N GLY A 295 0.75 -23.24 -62.80
CA GLY A 295 -0.16 -24.05 -63.58
C GLY A 295 0.21 -23.98 -65.05
N GLU A 296 0.35 -25.16 -65.66
CA GLU A 296 0.86 -25.35 -67.01
C GLU A 296 0.23 -24.40 -68.03
N ARG A 297 1.12 -23.81 -68.85
CA ARG A 297 0.80 -23.23 -70.16
C ARG A 297 -0.09 -24.21 -70.94
N SER A 298 -1.40 -24.04 -70.84
CA SER A 298 -2.36 -24.67 -71.73
C SER A 298 -3.31 -23.58 -72.25
N ILE A 299 -2.81 -22.93 -73.30
CA ILE A 299 -3.52 -22.72 -74.57
C ILE A 299 -4.90 -22.06 -74.46
N HIS A 300 -4.96 -20.83 -74.99
CA HIS A 300 -6.15 -20.08 -75.40
C HIS A 300 -7.12 -19.64 -74.29
N THR A 301 -6.90 -18.43 -73.76
CA THR A 301 -8.00 -17.50 -73.45
C THR A 301 -7.53 -16.05 -73.57
N THR A 302 -7.65 -15.53 -74.79
CA THR A 302 -8.30 -14.24 -75.09
C THR A 302 -7.70 -12.95 -74.50
N TYR A 303 -6.53 -12.55 -75.00
CA TYR A 303 -6.07 -11.16 -75.02
C TYR A 303 -6.66 -10.34 -76.20
N GLU A 304 -7.76 -10.78 -76.80
CA GLU A 304 -8.37 -10.15 -78.00
C GLU A 304 -9.61 -9.27 -77.72
N ASN A 305 -10.00 -9.04 -76.46
CA ASN A 305 -11.19 -8.25 -76.12
C ASN A 305 -10.92 -6.87 -75.49
N SER A 306 -9.71 -6.30 -75.62
CA SER A 306 -9.37 -5.04 -74.91
C SER A 306 -10.07 -3.79 -75.48
N GLN A 307 -10.31 -3.69 -76.79
CA GLN A 307 -10.97 -2.50 -77.39
C GLN A 307 -12.51 -2.53 -77.31
N LEU A 308 -13.13 -3.70 -77.47
CA LEU A 308 -14.58 -3.89 -77.29
C LEU A 308 -14.98 -3.76 -75.82
N ASN A 309 -14.14 -4.25 -74.89
CA ASN A 309 -14.37 -4.05 -73.46
C ASN A 309 -14.12 -2.61 -73.03
N TYR A 310 -13.16 -1.88 -73.60
CA TYR A 310 -12.97 -0.47 -73.25
C TYR A 310 -14.16 0.39 -73.65
N THR A 311 -14.66 0.24 -74.89
CA THR A 311 -15.82 1.02 -75.37
C THR A 311 -17.11 0.68 -74.62
N ASN A 312 -17.35 -0.60 -74.31
CA ASN A 312 -18.47 -1.00 -73.47
C ASN A 312 -18.30 -0.54 -72.01
N SER A 313 -17.08 -0.62 -71.44
CA SER A 313 -16.83 -0.16 -70.07
C SER A 313 -16.95 1.36 -69.96
N LYS A 314 -16.55 2.10 -71.00
CA LYS A 314 -16.74 3.56 -71.10
C LYS A 314 -18.23 3.90 -71.10
N LYS A 315 -19.02 3.22 -71.94
CA LYS A 315 -20.47 3.44 -71.99
C LYS A 315 -21.16 3.10 -70.66
N ILE A 316 -20.77 2.00 -70.01
CA ILE A 316 -21.28 1.63 -68.68
C ILE A 316 -20.88 2.68 -67.63
N LEU A 317 -19.66 3.23 -67.72
CA LEU A 317 -19.23 4.29 -66.81
C LEU A 317 -20.01 5.59 -67.01
N GLU A 318 -20.27 5.98 -68.26
CA GLU A 318 -21.11 7.13 -68.61
C GLU A 318 -22.53 6.95 -68.03
N GLU A 319 -23.15 5.79 -68.24
CA GLU A 319 -24.49 5.46 -67.70
C GLU A 319 -24.51 5.48 -66.15
N MET A 320 -23.51 4.90 -65.49
CA MET A 320 -23.42 4.94 -64.02
C MET A 320 -23.21 6.35 -63.47
N LEU A 321 -22.42 7.18 -64.15
CA LEU A 321 -22.15 8.55 -63.72
C LEU A 321 -23.38 9.43 -63.89
N GLU A 322 -24.15 9.23 -64.97
CA GLU A 322 -25.42 9.89 -65.21
C GLU A 322 -26.48 9.46 -64.18
N ASP A 323 -26.65 8.15 -63.95
CA ASP A 323 -27.60 7.62 -62.96
C ASP A 323 -27.30 8.12 -61.54
N TYR A 324 -26.03 8.02 -61.11
CA TYR A 324 -25.63 8.48 -59.79
C TYR A 324 -25.73 10.01 -59.67
N GLY A 325 -25.32 10.72 -60.71
CA GLY A 325 -25.39 12.18 -60.80
C GLY A 325 -26.83 12.70 -60.68
N HIS A 326 -27.79 12.04 -61.33
CA HIS A 326 -29.21 12.38 -61.21
C HIS A 326 -29.80 12.03 -59.85
N GLN A 327 -29.48 10.85 -59.29
CA GLN A 327 -29.98 10.43 -57.98
C GLN A 327 -29.50 11.34 -56.84
N HIS A 328 -28.28 11.87 -56.94
CA HIS A 328 -27.64 12.68 -55.90
C HIS A 328 -27.42 14.14 -56.29
N ALA A 329 -28.12 14.64 -57.32
CA ALA A 329 -27.89 15.95 -57.95
C ALA A 329 -27.85 17.13 -56.97
N ARG A 330 -28.73 17.15 -55.96
CA ARG A 330 -28.78 18.22 -54.96
C ARG A 330 -27.53 18.26 -54.08
N THR A 331 -27.06 17.10 -53.63
CA THR A 331 -25.90 16.97 -52.75
C THR A 331 -24.62 17.26 -53.54
N LEU A 332 -24.50 16.70 -54.74
CA LEU A 332 -23.31 16.87 -55.57
C LEU A 332 -23.17 18.29 -56.13
N ALA A 333 -24.28 18.98 -56.44
CA ALA A 333 -24.26 20.39 -56.82
C ALA A 333 -23.75 21.28 -55.67
N GLN A 334 -24.15 21.00 -54.43
CA GLN A 334 -23.64 21.71 -53.25
C GLN A 334 -22.14 21.47 -53.03
N VAL A 335 -21.67 20.23 -53.17
CA VAL A 335 -20.25 19.86 -53.01
C VAL A 335 -19.37 20.54 -54.07
N ASN A 336 -19.89 20.71 -55.28
CA ASN A 336 -19.18 21.32 -56.40
C ASN A 336 -19.43 22.83 -56.56
N ASN A 337 -20.21 23.46 -55.67
CA ASN A 337 -20.59 24.88 -55.73
C ASN A 337 -21.26 25.31 -57.04
N LEU A 338 -22.10 24.44 -57.60
CA LEU A 338 -22.87 24.70 -58.81
C LEU A 338 -24.37 24.73 -58.48
N SER A 339 -25.19 25.38 -59.31
CA SER A 339 -26.63 25.15 -59.27
C SER A 339 -26.94 23.73 -59.75
N VAL A 340 -28.09 23.18 -59.35
CA VAL A 340 -28.48 21.81 -59.72
C VAL A 340 -28.60 21.66 -61.25
N GLU A 341 -29.10 22.70 -61.93
CA GLU A 341 -29.24 22.69 -63.40
C GLU A 341 -27.89 22.75 -64.11
N GLU A 342 -26.95 23.57 -63.61
CA GLU A 342 -25.58 23.64 -64.14
C GLU A 342 -24.81 22.34 -63.89
N PHE A 343 -25.02 21.69 -62.73
CA PHE A 343 -24.41 20.41 -62.40
C PHE A 343 -24.91 19.29 -63.33
N LEU A 344 -26.23 19.21 -63.56
CA LEU A 344 -26.78 18.20 -64.46
C LEU A 344 -26.35 18.42 -65.91
N ALA A 345 -26.21 19.68 -66.33
CA ALA A 345 -25.70 20.01 -67.66
C ALA A 345 -24.22 19.64 -67.84
N SER A 346 -23.40 19.71 -66.78
CA SER A 346 -21.97 19.38 -66.85
C SER A 346 -21.68 17.88 -66.73
N LEU A 347 -22.61 17.05 -66.24
CA LEU A 347 -22.42 15.61 -66.08
C LEU A 347 -22.01 14.92 -67.39
N ASN A 348 -22.65 15.27 -68.51
CA ASN A 348 -22.35 14.65 -69.80
C ASN A 348 -20.92 15.01 -70.30
N GLU A 349 -20.49 16.25 -70.07
CA GLU A 349 -19.13 16.69 -70.39
C GLU A 349 -18.08 16.01 -69.52
N HIS A 350 -18.34 15.82 -68.23
CA HIS A 350 -17.43 15.08 -67.34
C HIS A 350 -17.41 13.58 -67.64
N ALA A 351 -18.55 12.98 -68.00
CA ALA A 351 -18.66 11.57 -68.37
C ALA A 351 -17.86 11.26 -69.65
N THR A 352 -18.02 12.08 -70.69
CA THR A 352 -17.32 11.90 -71.97
C THR A 352 -15.80 12.09 -71.87
N ASN A 353 -15.37 13.00 -71.00
CA ASN A 353 -13.96 13.27 -70.67
C ASN A 353 -13.35 12.29 -69.65
N GLU A 354 -14.11 11.28 -69.21
CA GLU A 354 -13.67 10.25 -68.25
C GLU A 354 -13.26 10.82 -66.87
N ASP A 355 -13.81 11.99 -66.52
CA ASP A 355 -13.50 12.71 -65.27
C ASP A 355 -14.52 12.39 -64.17
N MET A 356 -14.19 11.38 -63.35
CA MET A 356 -15.00 10.99 -62.20
C MET A 356 -14.85 11.90 -60.97
N ASN A 357 -13.98 12.93 -61.02
CA ASN A 357 -13.68 13.74 -59.83
C ASN A 357 -14.91 14.49 -59.31
N ILE A 358 -15.85 14.83 -60.19
CA ILE A 358 -17.07 15.54 -59.82
C ILE A 358 -17.94 14.76 -58.83
N VAL A 359 -17.92 13.42 -58.92
CA VAL A 359 -18.61 12.50 -58.00
C VAL A 359 -17.72 12.09 -56.82
N MET A 360 -16.43 11.85 -57.07
CA MET A 360 -15.49 11.38 -56.04
C MET A 360 -15.23 12.40 -54.92
N LYS A 361 -15.43 13.71 -55.18
CA LYS A 361 -15.37 14.74 -54.13
C LYS A 361 -16.37 14.52 -53.00
N ASN A 362 -17.53 13.93 -53.28
CA ASN A 362 -18.52 13.60 -52.25
C ASN A 362 -17.99 12.51 -51.31
N TYR A 363 -17.45 11.43 -51.88
CA TYR A 363 -16.81 10.35 -51.13
C TYR A 363 -15.62 10.85 -50.29
N GLN A 364 -14.81 11.77 -50.83
CA GLN A 364 -13.72 12.40 -50.08
C GLN A 364 -14.22 13.24 -48.90
N GLN A 365 -15.33 13.97 -49.05
CA GLN A 365 -15.92 14.70 -47.92
C GLN A 365 -16.49 13.77 -46.85
N GLU A 366 -17.14 12.67 -47.24
CA GLU A 366 -17.61 11.66 -46.30
C GLU A 366 -16.45 11.01 -45.54
N MET A 367 -15.38 10.62 -46.24
CA MET A 367 -14.17 10.05 -45.62
C MET A 367 -13.43 11.03 -44.71
N ASN A 368 -13.43 12.33 -45.02
CA ASN A 368 -12.81 13.36 -44.19
C ASN A 368 -13.65 13.74 -42.96
N SER A 369 -14.84 13.16 -42.77
CA SER A 369 -15.69 13.36 -41.59
C SER A 369 -15.95 12.06 -40.78
N PRO A 370 -14.91 11.29 -40.41
CA PRO A 370 -15.07 9.97 -39.79
C PRO A 370 -15.84 10.02 -38.45
N ILE A 371 -15.80 11.16 -37.76
CA ILE A 371 -16.50 11.39 -36.49
C ILE A 371 -18.03 11.46 -36.69
N ARG A 372 -18.51 11.96 -37.84
CA ARG A 372 -19.95 12.09 -38.12
C ARG A 372 -20.56 10.74 -38.54
N ALA A 373 -19.83 9.97 -39.35
CA ALA A 373 -20.25 8.62 -39.77
C ALA A 373 -20.29 7.61 -38.60
N ALA A 374 -19.36 7.72 -37.65
CA ALA A 374 -19.37 6.91 -36.42
C ALA A 374 -20.52 7.26 -35.46
N LEU A 375 -20.99 8.52 -35.47
CA LEU A 375 -22.08 8.98 -34.60
C LEU A 375 -23.47 8.68 -35.15
N PHE A 376 -23.65 8.57 -36.47
CA PHE A 376 -24.95 8.32 -37.10
C PHE A 376 -25.13 6.89 -37.65
N GLY A 377 -24.12 6.03 -37.56
CA GLY A 377 -24.31 4.58 -37.67
C GLY A 377 -24.50 4.02 -39.08
N ASP A 378 -24.15 4.76 -40.13
CA ASP A 378 -24.37 4.31 -41.52
C ASP A 378 -23.20 3.51 -42.14
N LEU A 379 -22.14 3.20 -41.38
CA LEU A 379 -21.09 2.27 -41.84
C LEU A 379 -21.41 0.79 -41.57
N ILE A 380 -22.60 0.48 -41.03
CA ILE A 380 -23.12 -0.88 -40.96
C ILE A 380 -24.62 -0.85 -41.29
N LYS A 381 -24.94 -1.00 -42.58
CA LYS A 381 -26.17 -1.64 -43.04
C LYS A 381 -25.94 -2.41 -44.32
#